data_AF-A0A4U5WLT1-F1
#
_entry.id   AF-A0A4U5WLT1-F1
#
_cell.length_a   1.000
_cell.length_b   1.000
_cell.length_c   1.000
_cell.angle_alpha   90.00
_cell.angle_beta   90.00
_cell.angle_gamma   90.00
#
_symmetry.space_group_name_H-M   'P 1'
#
loop_
_entity.id
_entity.type
_entity.pdbx_description
1 polymer ?
#
loop_
_entity_poly.entity_id
_entity_poly.type
_entity_poly.pdbx_seq_one_letter_code
_entity_poly.pdbx_strand_id
1 'polypeptide(L)'
;MFRRREPVPFAFLAEAERFRSNVTPPPRQRASAGEMAGRWLLGLTIVAALVGALVVGMPALSLDHAVPAQQSQASQSSDSPHPSRGH
;
A
#
# COMPACT_ATOMS: atom_id res chain seq x y z
N MET A 1 -24.41 -1.27 -69.54
CA MET A 1 -23.79 -0.01 -69.07
C MET A 1 -22.87 -0.33 -67.89
N PHE A 2 -21.57 -0.51 -68.15
CA PHE A 2 -20.56 -0.76 -67.12
C PHE A 2 -20.21 0.56 -66.43
N ARG A 3 -20.69 0.76 -65.20
CA ARG A 3 -20.23 1.86 -64.35
C ARG A 3 -18.81 1.53 -63.88
N ARG A 4 -17.83 2.27 -64.38
CA ARG A 4 -16.47 2.30 -63.84
C ARG A 4 -16.55 2.76 -62.39
N ARG A 5 -16.29 1.85 -61.45
CA ARG A 5 -15.97 2.23 -60.06
C ARG A 5 -14.48 2.57 -60.07
N GLU A 6 -14.17 3.86 -60.01
CA GLU A 6 -12.81 4.33 -59.85
C GLU A 6 -12.23 3.77 -58.53
N PRO A 7 -11.02 3.19 -58.54
CA PRO A 7 -10.35 2.76 -57.32
C PRO A 7 -9.98 4.01 -56.52
N VAL A 8 -10.75 4.31 -55.48
CA VAL A 8 -10.42 5.38 -54.54
C VAL A 8 -9.11 5.04 -53.81
N PRO A 9 -8.13 5.95 -53.75
CA PRO A 9 -6.73 5.66 -53.40
C PRO A 9 -6.45 5.37 -51.91
N PHE A 10 -7.48 5.26 -51.06
CA PHE A 10 -7.36 4.91 -49.64
C PHE A 10 -8.27 3.74 -49.26
N ALA A 11 -8.15 2.60 -49.93
CA ALA A 11 -8.75 1.34 -49.48
C ALA A 11 -8.05 0.75 -48.23
N PHE A 12 -7.49 1.58 -47.35
CA PHE A 12 -6.83 1.17 -46.10
C PHE A 12 -7.80 0.77 -44.98
N LEU A 13 -9.11 0.97 -45.16
CA LEU A 13 -10.11 0.47 -44.20
C LEU A 13 -10.29 -1.06 -44.29
N ALA A 14 -10.07 -1.67 -45.45
CA ALA A 14 -10.15 -3.13 -45.61
C ALA A 14 -8.90 -3.87 -45.09
N GLU A 15 -7.74 -3.20 -45.10
CA GLU A 15 -6.50 -3.74 -44.51
C GLU A 15 -6.55 -3.64 -42.97
N ALA A 16 -7.05 -2.52 -42.43
CA ALA A 16 -7.21 -2.33 -40.98
C ALA A 16 -8.17 -3.34 -40.32
N GLU A 17 -9.22 -3.77 -41.02
CA GLU A 17 -10.08 -4.87 -40.56
C GLU A 17 -9.40 -6.25 -40.66
N ARG A 18 -8.57 -6.48 -41.69
CA ARG A 18 -7.82 -7.74 -41.86
C ARG A 18 -6.69 -7.90 -40.82
N PHE A 19 -6.19 -6.82 -40.23
CA PHE A 19 -5.25 -6.86 -39.09
C PHE A 19 -5.91 -7.17 -37.74
N ARG A 20 -7.24 -7.13 -37.65
CA ARG A 20 -7.99 -7.79 -36.55
C ARG A 20 -8.34 -9.23 -36.91
N SER A 21 -7.49 -9.91 -37.69
CA SER A 21 -7.58 -11.36 -37.85
C SER A 21 -7.39 -12.00 -36.48
N ASN A 22 -8.49 -12.38 -35.84
CA ASN A 22 -8.57 -13.39 -34.80
C ASN A 22 -7.31 -13.50 -33.91
N VAL A 23 -7.04 -12.47 -33.11
CA VAL A 23 -6.16 -12.64 -31.96
C VAL A 23 -6.98 -13.45 -30.96
N THR A 24 -6.99 -14.78 -31.12
CA THR A 24 -7.40 -15.65 -30.03
C THR A 24 -6.52 -15.24 -28.85
N PRO A 25 -7.06 -14.72 -27.74
CA PRO A 25 -6.24 -14.31 -26.62
C PRO A 25 -5.34 -15.48 -26.26
N PRO A 26 -4.01 -15.28 -26.15
CA PRO A 26 -3.12 -16.38 -25.82
C PRO A 26 -3.67 -17.08 -24.58
N PRO A 27 -3.76 -18.43 -24.59
CA PRO A 27 -4.35 -19.16 -23.49
C PRO A 27 -3.64 -18.74 -22.22
N ARG A 28 -4.43 -18.30 -21.24
CA ARG A 28 -3.95 -17.76 -19.96
C ARG A 28 -2.91 -18.73 -19.42
N GLN A 29 -1.65 -18.33 -19.40
CA GLN A 29 -0.59 -19.22 -18.97
C GLN A 29 -0.80 -19.43 -17.47
N ARG A 30 -1.09 -20.67 -17.08
CA ARG A 30 -1.25 -21.01 -15.67
C ARG A 30 0.10 -20.77 -15.00
N ALA A 31 0.09 -20.05 -13.87
CA ALA A 31 1.30 -19.80 -13.10
C ALA A 31 2.02 -21.13 -12.85
N SER A 32 3.30 -21.17 -13.20
CA SER A 32 4.12 -22.37 -12.96
C SER A 32 4.26 -22.62 -11.46
N ALA A 33 4.56 -23.86 -11.06
CA ALA A 33 4.77 -24.19 -9.64
C ALA A 33 5.87 -23.32 -9.01
N GLY A 34 6.93 -23.00 -9.77
CA GLY A 34 8.01 -22.12 -9.32
C GLY A 34 7.56 -20.69 -9.09
N GLU A 35 6.66 -20.17 -9.92
CA GLU A 35 6.12 -18.82 -9.76
C GLU A 35 5.16 -18.73 -8.56
N MET A 36 4.39 -19.79 -8.30
CA MET A 36 3.59 -19.89 -7.09
C MET A 36 4.49 -19.93 -5.84
N ALA A 37 5.53 -20.77 -5.86
CA ALA A 37 6.49 -20.88 -4.76
C ALA A 37 7.21 -19.55 -4.48
N GLY A 38 7.61 -18.82 -5.53
CA GLY A 38 8.24 -17.50 -5.38
C GLY A 38 7.31 -16.47 -4.74
N ARG A 39 6.04 -16.42 -5.16
CA ARG A 39 5.02 -15.52 -4.58
C ARG A 39 4.75 -15.84 -3.11
N TRP A 40 4.69 -17.13 -2.76
CA TRP A 40 4.57 -17.57 -1.37
C TRP A 40 5.79 -17.21 -0.54
N LEU A 41 7.00 -17.48 -1.02
CA LEU A 41 8.24 -17.17 -0.32
C LEU A 41 8.34 -15.67 -0.03
N LEU A 42 8.05 -14.83 -1.03
CA LEU A 42 8.06 -13.38 -0.86
C LEU A 42 7.03 -12.94 0.20
N GLY A 43 5.78 -13.44 0.10
CA GLY A 43 4.72 -13.11 1.06
C GLY A 43 5.08 -13.53 2.48
N LEU A 44 5.56 -14.76 2.67
CA LEU A 44 5.97 -15.27 3.98
C LEU A 44 7.14 -14.48 4.57
N THR A 45 8.10 -14.06 3.74
CA THR A 45 9.25 -13.25 4.18
C THR A 45 8.80 -11.89 4.69
N ILE A 46 7.89 -11.22 3.97
CA ILE A 46 7.34 -9.92 4.38
C ILE A 46 6.59 -10.06 5.70
N VAL A 47 5.72 -11.07 5.82
CA VAL A 47 4.97 -11.31 7.06
C VAL A 47 5.91 -11.60 8.23
N ALA A 48 6.91 -12.46 8.04
CA ALA A 48 7.90 -12.75 9.08
C ALA A 48 8.69 -11.51 9.50
N ALA A 49 9.07 -10.65 8.56
CA ALA A 49 9.76 -9.39 8.85
C ALA A 49 8.87 -8.43 9.66
N LEU A 50 7.59 -8.29 9.30
CA LEU A 50 6.65 -7.45 10.03
C LEU A 50 6.40 -7.95 11.46
N VAL A 51 6.19 -9.26 11.62
CA VAL A 51 6.04 -9.88 12.94
C VAL A 51 7.32 -9.72 13.76
N GLY A 52 8.49 -9.95 13.16
CA GLY A 52 9.79 -9.76 13.81
C GLY A 52 9.97 -8.31 14.29
N ALA A 53 9.67 -7.34 13.43
CA ALA A 53 9.72 -5.93 13.79
C ALA A 53 8.76 -5.57 14.94
N LEU A 54 7.54 -6.14 14.94
CA LEU A 54 6.57 -5.91 16.00
C LEU A 54 7.04 -6.49 17.33
N VAL A 55 7.54 -7.73 17.35
CA VAL A 55 8.05 -8.38 18.56
C VAL A 55 9.23 -7.59 19.14
N VAL A 56 10.14 -7.12 18.28
CA VAL A 56 11.29 -6.30 18.70
C VAL A 56 10.85 -4.89 19.14
N GLY A 57 9.81 -4.31 18.54
CA GLY A 57 9.31 -2.97 18.83
C GLY A 57 8.32 -2.87 20.00
N MET A 58 7.66 -3.97 20.38
CA MET A 58 6.71 -4.01 21.51
C MET A 58 7.27 -3.46 22.83
N PRO A 59 8.51 -3.75 23.25
CA PRO A 59 9.10 -3.16 24.46
C PRO A 59 9.17 -1.63 24.41
N ALA A 60 9.36 -1.03 23.23
CA ALA A 60 9.37 0.43 23.07
C ALA A 60 7.98 1.06 23.16
N LEU A 61 6.92 0.28 22.89
CA LEU A 61 5.52 0.69 23.05
C LEU A 61 5.03 0.46 24.49
N SER A 62 5.69 -0.42 25.24
CA SER A 62 5.46 -0.60 26.67
C SER A 62 6.02 0.60 27.43
N LEU A 63 5.27 1.69 27.44
CA LEU A 63 5.45 2.75 28.42
C LEU A 63 5.08 2.15 29.78
N ASP A 64 6.08 1.73 30.55
CA ASP A 64 5.90 1.51 31.98
C ASP A 64 5.20 2.76 32.52
N HIS A 65 3.96 2.60 32.99
CA HIS A 65 3.15 3.68 33.58
C HIS A 65 3.75 4.21 34.91
N ALA A 66 5.04 3.98 35.15
CA ALA A 66 5.80 4.38 36.32
C ALA A 66 6.62 5.66 36.11
N VAL A 67 6.41 6.40 35.02
CA VAL A 67 6.76 7.82 35.00
C VAL A 67 5.47 8.56 35.36
N PRO A 68 5.32 9.10 36.58
CA PRO A 68 4.23 10.03 36.82
C PRO A 68 4.40 11.11 35.75
N ALA A 69 3.39 11.27 34.89
CA ALA A 69 3.32 12.39 33.99
C ALA A 69 3.74 13.60 34.83
N GLN A 70 4.82 14.26 34.41
CA GLN A 70 5.32 15.48 35.04
C GLN A 70 4.29 16.57 34.73
N GLN A 71 3.11 16.40 35.30
CA GLN A 71 1.92 17.20 35.14
C GLN A 71 2.18 18.41 36.03
N SER A 72 2.87 19.38 35.44
CA SER A 72 2.94 20.76 35.90
C SER A 72 3.11 20.91 37.42
N GLN A 73 4.27 20.54 37.95
CA GLN A 73 4.70 21.09 39.25
C GLN A 73 4.75 22.63 39.22
N ALA A 74 4.83 23.24 38.03
CA ALA A 74 4.69 24.67 37.82
C ALA A 74 3.30 25.24 38.18
N SER A 75 2.25 24.41 38.25
CA SER A 75 0.91 24.85 38.64
C SER A 75 0.61 24.64 40.13
N GLN A 76 1.35 23.75 40.82
CA GLN A 76 1.15 23.46 42.25
C GLN A 76 1.85 24.47 43.16
N SER A 77 2.87 25.17 42.69
CA SER A 77 3.58 26.20 43.48
C SER A 77 2.82 27.53 43.60
N SER A 78 1.73 27.71 42.85
CA SER A 78 0.92 28.94 42.89
C SER A 78 -0.27 28.88 43.86
N ASP A 79 -0.50 27.75 44.53
CA ASP A 79 -1.61 27.56 45.47
C ASP A 79 -1.13 27.23 46.90
N SER A 80 -0.09 27.92 47.37
CA SER A 80 0.28 27.93 48.79
C SER A 80 -0.45 29.08 49.51
N PRO A 81 -1.41 28.80 50.42
CA PRO A 81 -2.07 29.84 51.18
C PRO A 81 -1.11 30.36 52.26
N HIS A 82 -0.80 31.66 52.19
CA HIS A 82 -0.04 32.40 53.18
C HIS A 82 -0.76 32.36 54.54
N PRO A 83 -0.20 31.78 55.62
CA PRO A 83 -0.80 31.92 56.93
C PRO A 83 -0.55 33.35 57.42
N SER A 84 -1.61 34.16 57.48
CA SER A 84 -1.62 35.40 58.25
C SER A 84 -1.41 35.04 59.72
N ARG A 85 -0.21 35.29 60.24
CA ARG A 85 0.06 35.23 61.67
C ARG A 85 -0.12 36.64 62.23
N GLY A 86 -1.32 36.89 62.73
CA GLY A 86 -1.64 38.08 63.52
C GLY A 86 -1.11 37.98 64.95
N HIS A 87 -0.90 39.18 65.51
CA HIS A 87 -0.71 39.56 66.92
C HIS A 87 0.58 39.11 67.61
#